data_AF-A0A5H2YFL4-F1
#
_entry.id   AF-A0A5H2YFL4-F1
#
_cell.length_a   1.000
_cell.length_b   1.000
_cell.length_c   1.000
_cell.angle_alpha   90.00
_cell.angle_beta   90.00
_cell.angle_gamma   90.00
#
_symmetry.space_group_name_H-M   'P 1'
#
loop_
_entity.id
_entity.type
_entity.pdbx_description
1 polymer ?
#
loop_
_entity_poly.entity_id
_entity_poly.type
_entity_poly.pdbx_seq_one_letter_code
_entity_poly.pdbx_strand_id
1 'polypeptide(L)' 'MWCFWRESSFHRRDGASVARLHDEQDVPVSTYWLAWPPFFGDPAIDKAVMRRRFKTAGRAMTFADKTWPEES' A
#
# COMPACT_ATOMS: atom_id res chain seq x y z
N MET A 1 0.64 11.87 6.11
CA MET A 1 0.64 12.53 4.75
C MET A 1 1.30 11.58 3.74
N TRP A 2 0.75 11.43 2.53
CA TRP A 2 1.27 10.53 1.49
C TRP A 2 2.33 11.21 0.60
N CYS A 3 3.48 10.58 0.45
CA CYS A 3 4.58 11.00 -0.41
C CYS A 3 4.67 10.08 -1.64
N PHE A 4 4.83 10.66 -2.83
CA PHE A 4 5.11 9.92 -4.05
C PHE A 4 6.58 9.52 -4.09
N TRP A 5 6.86 8.23 -4.27
CA TRP A 5 8.24 7.73 -4.28
C TRP A 5 8.74 7.32 -5.67
N ARG A 6 7.90 6.61 -6.45
CA ARG A 6 8.16 6.20 -7.85
C ARG A 6 6.84 6.01 -8.59
N GLU A 7 6.88 5.94 -9.92
CA GLU A 7 5.70 5.68 -10.76
C GLU A 7 4.95 4.47 -10.23
N SER A 8 3.81 4.70 -9.57
CA SER A 8 2.93 3.69 -8.96
C SER A 8 3.20 3.24 -7.53
N SER A 9 3.94 3.99 -6.72
CA SER A 9 3.96 3.76 -5.28
C SER A 9 3.97 5.04 -4.43
N PHE A 10 3.26 4.97 -3.31
CA PHE A 10 3.10 6.04 -2.34
C PHE A 10 3.42 5.51 -0.95
N HIS A 11 4.05 6.35 -0.13
CA HIS A 11 4.46 6.00 1.23
C HIS A 11 4.02 7.09 2.21
N ARG A 12 3.61 6.69 3.39
CA ARG A 12 3.38 7.55 4.55
C ARG A 12 4.62 7.63 5.41
N ARG A 13 4.65 8.64 6.29
CA ARG A 13 5.78 8.92 7.19
C ARG A 13 6.05 7.79 8.17
N ASP A 14 5.01 7.09 8.59
CA ASP A 14 5.07 5.96 9.52
C ASP A 14 5.45 4.63 8.85
N GLY A 15 5.65 4.63 7.53
CA GLY A 15 6.02 3.44 6.76
C GLY A 15 4.85 2.76 6.05
N ALA A 16 3.59 3.17 6.28
CA ALA A 16 2.46 2.59 5.54
C ALA A 16 2.60 2.91 4.04
N SER A 17 2.30 1.96 3.16
CA SER A 17 2.53 2.15 1.72
C SER A 17 1.40 1.64 0.84
N VAL A 18 1.31 2.19 -0.37
CA VAL A 18 0.33 1.83 -1.38
C VAL A 18 1.06 1.68 -2.72
N ALA A 19 0.96 0.52 -3.35
CA ALA A 19 1.72 0.25 -4.57
C ALA A 19 0.98 -0.66 -5.56
N ARG A 20 1.36 -0.59 -6.84
CA ARG A 20 1.09 -1.64 -7.82
C ARG A 20 2.16 -2.74 -7.74
N LEU A 21 1.84 -3.94 -8.20
CA LEU A 21 2.86 -4.98 -8.39
C LEU A 21 3.68 -4.63 -9.63
N HIS A 22 4.99 -4.72 -9.48
CA HIS A 22 5.95 -4.42 -10.52
C HIS A 22 6.75 -5.69 -10.86
N ASP A 23 7.25 -5.77 -12.08
CA ASP A 23 8.25 -6.77 -12.45
C ASP A 23 9.67 -6.35 -11.99
N GLU A 24 10.66 -7.14 -12.37
CA GLU A 24 12.07 -6.93 -12.04
C GLU A 24 12.65 -5.64 -12.66
N GLN A 25 11.97 -5.08 -13.66
CA GLN A 25 12.36 -3.84 -14.35
C GLN A 25 11.59 -2.62 -13.83
N ASP A 26 10.87 -2.77 -12.71
CA ASP A 26 10.04 -1.74 -12.08
C ASP A 26 8.85 -1.28 -12.95
N VAL A 27 8.40 -2.10 -13.89
CA VAL A 27 7.22 -1.82 -14.72
C VAL A 27 5.96 -2.33 -14.00
N PRO A 28 4.89 -1.51 -13.89
CA PRO A 28 3.64 -1.95 -13.27
C PRO A 28 2.97 -3.05 -14.08
N VAL A 29 2.90 -4.26 -13.52
CA VAL A 29 2.27 -5.44 -14.15
C VAL A 29 0.85 -5.69 -13.65
N SER A 30 0.42 -5.03 -12.57
CA SER A 30 -0.96 -5.12 -12.07
C SER A 30 -1.82 -3.93 -12.51
N THR A 31 -3.09 -4.22 -12.79
CA THR A 31 -4.14 -3.20 -12.98
C THR A 31 -4.79 -2.74 -11.67
N TYR A 32 -4.31 -3.28 -10.55
CA TYR A 32 -4.81 -2.99 -9.20
C TYR A 32 -3.70 -2.48 -8.29
N TRP A 33 -4.13 -1.80 -7.23
CA TRP A 33 -3.34 -1.27 -6.14
C TRP A 33 -3.50 -2.12 -4.89
N LEU A 34 -2.44 -2.20 -4.09
CA LEU A 34 -2.39 -2.87 -2.80
C LEU A 34 -2.03 -1.84 -1.72
N ALA A 35 -2.54 -2.05 -0.52
CA ALA A 35 -2.14 -1.33 0.68
C ALA A 35 -1.24 -2.22 1.54
N TRP A 36 -0.24 -1.62 2.16
CA TRP A 36 0.78 -2.31 2.96
C TRP A 36 0.86 -1.64 4.33
N PRO A 37 0.96 -2.43 5.40
CA PRO A 37 1.04 -1.90 6.76
C PRO A 37 2.36 -1.14 6.99
N PRO A 38 2.39 -0.21 7.97
CA PRO A 38 3.63 0.43 8.40
C PRO A 38 4.60 -0.53 9.09
N PHE A 39 4.08 -1.61 9.68
CA PHE A 39 4.85 -2.67 10.31
C PHE A 39 4.31 -4.04 9.88
N PHE A 40 5.20 -4.94 9.49
CA PHE A 40 4.87 -6.36 9.36
C PHE A 40 5.05 -7.01 10.73
N GLY A 41 4.11 -7.86 11.15
CA GLY A 41 4.16 -8.42 12.50
C GLY A 41 3.20 -9.56 12.77
N ASP A 42 2.03 -9.56 12.13
CA ASP A 42 1.11 -10.69 12.17
C ASP A 42 0.93 -11.26 10.74
N PRO A 43 1.47 -12.45 10.46
CA PRO A 43 1.38 -13.08 9.14
C PRO A 43 -0.04 -13.25 8.60
N ALA A 44 -1.05 -13.40 9.46
CA ALA A 44 -2.43 -13.55 9.05
C ALA A 44 -3.03 -12.20 8.58
N ILE A 45 -2.74 -11.12 9.32
CA ILE A 45 -3.15 -9.75 8.96
C ILE A 45 -2.41 -9.32 7.70
N ASP A 46 -1.10 -9.53 7.64
CA ASP A 46 -0.26 -9.19 6.49
C ASP A 46 -0.78 -9.85 5.21
N LYS A 47 -1.14 -11.14 5.29
CA LYS A 47 -1.68 -11.90 4.16
C LYS A 47 -3.08 -11.44 3.75
N ALA A 48 -3.94 -11.09 4.70
CA ALA A 48 -5.29 -10.61 4.41
C ALA A 48 -5.27 -9.25 3.70
N VAL A 49 -4.38 -8.35 4.15
CA VAL A 49 -4.23 -7.01 3.60
C VAL A 49 -3.59 -7.07 2.20
N MET A 50 -2.53 -7.86 2.01
CA MET A 50 -1.88 -8.03 0.70
C MET A 50 -2.80 -8.64 -0.38
N ARG A 51 -3.89 -9.30 0.02
CA ARG A 51 -4.88 -9.86 -0.91
C ARG A 51 -5.91 -8.85 -1.40
N ARG A 52 -6.07 -7.71 -0.74
CA ARG A 52 -7.12 -6.75 -1.07
C ARG A 52 -6.68 -5.83 -2.21
N ARG A 53 -7.41 -5.92 -3.32
CA ARG A 53 -7.10 -5.22 -4.58
C ARG A 53 -7.99 -3.99 -4.74
N PHE A 54 -7.40 -2.85 -5.06
CA PHE A 54 -8.11 -1.58 -5.27
C PHE A 54 -7.93 -1.09 -6.71
N LYS A 55 -8.97 -0.48 -7.29
CA LYS A 55 -8.89 0.07 -8.66
C LYS A 55 -8.04 1.34 -8.76
N THR A 56 -7.88 2.07 -7.66
CA THR A 56 -7.15 3.35 -7.63
C THR A 56 -6.27 3.44 -6.38
N ALA A 57 -5.17 4.20 -6.48
CA ALA A 57 -4.30 4.51 -5.36
C ALA A 57 -5.08 5.15 -4.20
N GLY A 58 -5.92 6.15 -4.49
CA GLY A 58 -6.71 6.85 -3.46
C GLY A 58 -7.61 5.92 -2.65
N ARG A 59 -8.22 4.90 -3.26
CA ARG A 59 -9.03 3.91 -2.51
C ARG A 59 -8.18 3.02 -1.61
N ALA A 60 -6.98 2.63 -2.07
CA ALA A 60 -6.04 1.88 -1.26
C ALA A 60 -5.50 2.73 -0.09
N MET A 61 -5.23 4.03 -0.33
CA MET A 61 -4.83 4.99 0.70
C MET A 61 -5.92 5.18 1.76
N THR A 62 -7.16 5.44 1.37
CA THR A 62 -8.29 5.55 2.32
C THR A 62 -8.45 4.28 3.16
N PHE A 63 -8.24 3.11 2.56
CA PHE A 63 -8.25 1.86 3.30
C PHE A 63 -7.08 1.77 4.30
N ALA A 64 -5.86 2.12 3.87
CA ALA A 64 -4.68 2.15 4.73
C ALA A 64 -4.85 3.12 5.90
N ASP A 65 -5.34 4.34 5.65
CA ASP A 65 -5.59 5.36 6.68
C ASP A 65 -6.63 4.91 7.71
N LYS A 66 -7.65 4.17 7.27
CA LYS A 66 -8.65 3.58 8.18
C LYS A 66 -8.12 2.39 8.98
N THR A 67 -7.26 1.58 8.36
CA THR A 67 -6.78 0.32 8.95
C THR A 67 -5.61 0.56 9.90
N TRP A 68 -4.71 1.47 9.53
CA TRP A 68 -3.55 1.89 10.31
C TRP A 68 -3.55 3.42 10.43
N PRO A 69 -4.31 3.96 11.40
CA PRO A 69 -4.27 5.40 11.67
C PRO A 69 -2.86 5.81 12.12
N GLU A 70 -2.36 6.95 11.61
CA GLU A 70 -1.12 7.58 12.09
C GLU A 70 -1.34 7.95 13.57
N GLU A 71 -0.51 7.43 14.49
CA GLU A 71 -0.50 7.96 15.86
C GLU A 71 0.01 9.41 15.81
N SER A 72 -0.75 10.32 16.43
CA SER A 72 -0.51 11.77 16.39
C SER A 72 0.67 12.20 17.25
#